data_AF-A0A8J7Y968-F1
#
_entry.id   AF-A0A8J7Y968-F1
#
_cell.length_a   1.000
_cell.length_b   1.000
_cell.length_c   1.000
_cell.angle_alpha   90.00
_cell.angle_beta   90.00
_cell.angle_gamma   90.00
#
_symmetry.space_group_name_H-M   'P 1'
#
loop_
_entity.id
_entity.type
_entity.pdbx_description
1 polymer ?
#
loop_
_entity_poly.entity_id
_entity_poly.type
_entity_poly.pdbx_seq_one_letter_code
_entity_poly.pdbx_strand_id
1 'polypeptide(L)'
;MTWDFADDEPISWIGENIHWLIIPSIVGFLSGWAISNGSLQSIPSLISSLSANQWSVIVTIVYVILTFRLVNETRQARKQENRRELDRQERRLNSLKKALLTEVEQNIEKIDALNLTNTNVEFGGNVFHSEIYRQNADRIGELDPSTGKVVTEAFTEIVEIQRLIEKGIEIEDDRHGIGYTGYSSSALKDAKRKLESAKSHLKQNSD
;
A
#
# COMPACT_ATOMS: atom_id res chain seq x y z
N MET A 1 27.29 23.21 -7.06
CA MET A 1 26.11 23.21 -7.95
C MET A 1 25.24 24.38 -7.50
N THR A 2 25.60 25.57 -7.97
CA THR A 2 25.01 26.86 -7.64
C THR A 2 24.00 27.19 -8.72
N TRP A 3 22.76 27.49 -8.31
CA TRP A 3 21.73 27.98 -9.21
C TRP A 3 21.86 29.50 -9.28
N ASP A 4 22.35 29.99 -10.41
CA ASP A 4 22.31 31.40 -10.79
C ASP A 4 20.87 31.74 -11.18
N PHE A 5 20.20 32.57 -10.37
CA PHE A 5 18.99 33.27 -10.78
C PHE A 5 19.42 34.56 -11.47
N ALA A 6 19.23 34.59 -12.79
CA ALA A 6 19.38 35.77 -13.61
C ALA A 6 18.27 36.78 -13.32
N ASP A 7 18.71 38.02 -13.15
CA ASP A 7 18.13 39.28 -13.58
C ASP A 7 16.74 39.70 -13.05
N ASP A 8 16.83 40.64 -12.10
CA ASP A 8 15.83 41.64 -11.76
C ASP A 8 15.39 42.44 -13.02
N GLU A 9 14.19 42.17 -13.52
CA GLU A 9 13.40 43.17 -14.25
C GLU A 9 12.32 43.75 -13.34
N PRO A 10 12.18 45.09 -13.24
CA PRO A 10 11.20 45.71 -12.35
C PRO A 10 9.77 45.44 -12.84
N ILE A 11 8.99 44.86 -11.93
CA ILE A 11 7.54 44.67 -11.97
C ILE A 11 6.84 46.05 -12.03
N SER A 12 6.87 46.73 -13.16
CA SER A 12 6.16 47.99 -13.39
C SER A 12 5.01 47.85 -14.40
N TRP A 13 5.03 46.80 -15.24
CA TRP A 13 3.99 46.58 -16.27
C TRP A 13 2.78 45.74 -15.80
N ILE A 14 2.88 45.11 -14.62
CA ILE A 14 1.80 44.29 -14.06
C ILE A 14 0.70 45.17 -13.41
N GLY A 15 0.97 46.45 -13.11
CA GLY A 15 0.02 47.34 -12.44
C GLY A 15 -1.18 47.76 -13.29
N GLU A 16 -1.02 48.01 -14.58
CA GLU A 16 -2.09 48.62 -15.40
C GLU A 16 -3.05 47.60 -16.04
N ASN A 17 -2.62 46.35 -16.25
CA ASN A 17 -3.43 45.34 -16.93
C ASN A 17 -4.14 44.34 -16.00
N ILE A 18 -3.81 44.34 -14.71
CA ILE A 18 -4.46 43.47 -13.72
C ILE A 18 -5.95 43.82 -13.54
N HIS A 19 -6.32 45.09 -13.67
CA HIS A 19 -7.70 45.54 -13.45
C HIS A 19 -8.70 44.87 -14.42
N TRP A 20 -8.32 44.65 -15.67
CA TRP A 20 -9.21 44.05 -16.68
C TRP A 20 -9.41 42.54 -16.51
N LEU A 21 -8.47 41.84 -15.87
CA LEU A 21 -8.55 40.39 -15.62
C LEU A 21 -9.20 40.04 -14.27
N ILE A 22 -9.03 40.90 -13.25
CA ILE A 22 -9.58 40.64 -11.91
C ILE A 22 -11.08 41.01 -11.82
N ILE A 23 -11.51 42.08 -12.50
CA ILE A 23 -12.89 42.56 -12.43
C ILE A 23 -13.92 41.50 -12.89
N PRO A 24 -13.74 40.78 -14.02
CA PRO A 24 -14.70 39.77 -14.46
C PRO A 24 -14.85 38.60 -13.47
N SER A 25 -13.75 38.15 -12.85
CA SER A 25 -13.76 37.05 -11.89
C SER A 25 -14.42 37.44 -10.57
N ILE A 26 -14.22 38.69 -10.11
CA ILE A 26 -14.89 39.23 -8.92
C ILE A 26 -16.39 39.42 -9.17
N VAL A 27 -16.76 39.95 -10.34
CA VAL A 27 -18.17 40.10 -10.73
C VAL A 27 -18.85 38.73 -10.83
N GLY A 28 -18.17 37.72 -11.40
CA GLY A 28 -18.66 36.34 -11.46
C GLY A 28 -18.87 35.72 -10.07
N PHE A 29 -17.92 35.92 -9.14
CA PHE A 29 -18.05 35.42 -7.77
C PHE A 29 -19.18 36.10 -6.99
N LEU A 30 -19.28 37.43 -7.06
CA LEU A 30 -20.35 38.20 -6.39
C LEU A 30 -21.72 37.87 -6.97
N SER A 31 -21.79 37.65 -8.29
CA SER A 31 -23.01 37.22 -8.97
C SER A 31 -23.42 35.79 -8.55
N GLY A 32 -22.48 34.85 -8.46
CA GLY A 32 -22.74 33.50 -7.96
C GLY A 32 -23.24 33.46 -6.51
N TRP A 33 -22.67 34.31 -5.66
CA TRP A 33 -23.09 34.43 -4.25
C TRP A 33 -24.45 35.14 -4.07
N ALA A 34 -24.72 36.18 -4.86
CA ALA A 34 -26.01 36.88 -4.86
C ALA A 34 -27.16 36.00 -5.38
N ILE A 35 -26.86 35.14 -6.36
CA ILE A 35 -27.80 34.11 -6.87
C ILE A 35 -28.07 33.04 -5.81
N SER A 36 -27.05 32.57 -5.08
CA SER A 36 -27.27 31.57 -4.02
C SER A 36 -28.08 32.10 -2.84
N ASN A 37 -28.07 33.42 -2.62
CA ASN A 37 -28.78 34.09 -1.52
C ASN A 37 -30.07 34.81 -1.96
N GLY A 38 -30.54 34.61 -3.20
CA GLY A 38 -31.84 35.10 -3.68
C GLY A 38 -31.93 36.61 -3.96
N SER A 39 -30.81 37.31 -4.12
CA SER A 39 -30.76 38.78 -4.34
C SER A 39 -30.34 39.11 -5.78
N LEU A 40 -31.23 38.90 -6.74
CA LEU A 40 -30.96 39.09 -8.18
C LEU A 40 -31.10 40.54 -8.68
N GLN A 41 -31.50 41.48 -7.82
CA GLN A 41 -31.71 42.87 -8.22
C GLN A 41 -30.58 43.76 -7.66
N SER A 42 -29.73 44.28 -8.56
CA SER A 42 -28.83 45.45 -8.37
C SER A 42 -27.33 45.25 -8.05
N ILE A 43 -26.66 44.26 -8.63
CA ILE A 43 -25.18 44.18 -8.58
C ILE A 43 -24.46 45.35 -9.32
N PRO A 44 -24.92 45.83 -10.50
CA PRO A 44 -24.20 46.88 -11.23
C PRO A 44 -24.13 48.25 -10.51
N SER A 45 -25.16 48.61 -9.75
CA SER A 45 -25.21 49.91 -9.03
C SER A 45 -24.36 49.94 -7.75
N LEU A 46 -24.15 48.79 -7.11
CA LEU A 46 -23.24 48.66 -5.96
C LEU A 46 -21.78 48.80 -6.38
N ILE A 47 -21.44 48.29 -7.57
CA ILE A 47 -20.08 48.37 -8.15
C ILE A 47 -19.67 49.82 -8.44
N SER A 48 -20.59 50.63 -8.98
CA SER A 48 -20.33 52.03 -9.34
C SER A 48 -20.34 53.03 -8.17
N SER A 49 -20.75 52.62 -6.97
CA SER A 49 -20.87 53.49 -5.78
C SER A 49 -19.73 53.33 -4.76
N LEU A 50 -18.82 52.39 -5.00
CA LEU A 50 -17.71 52.09 -4.10
C LEU A 50 -16.48 52.95 -4.44
N SER A 51 -15.88 53.56 -3.42
CA SER A 51 -14.60 54.28 -3.55
C SER A 51 -13.44 53.32 -3.87
N ALA A 52 -12.37 53.83 -4.47
CA ALA A 52 -11.18 53.04 -4.83
C ALA A 52 -10.60 52.24 -3.65
N ASN A 53 -10.68 52.79 -2.43
CA ASN A 53 -10.23 52.11 -1.21
C ASN A 53 -11.13 50.92 -0.84
N GLN A 54 -12.44 51.03 -1.05
CA GLN A 54 -13.38 49.92 -0.81
C GLN A 54 -13.21 48.81 -1.85
N TRP A 55 -12.90 49.16 -3.10
CA TRP A 55 -12.54 48.20 -4.14
C TRP A 55 -11.29 47.41 -3.80
N SER A 56 -10.23 48.08 -3.32
CA SER A 56 -9.01 47.43 -2.87
C SER A 56 -9.27 46.42 -1.74
N VAL A 57 -10.10 46.78 -0.76
CA VAL A 57 -10.50 45.89 0.34
C VAL A 57 -11.28 44.68 -0.18
N ILE A 58 -12.24 44.87 -1.09
CA ILE A 58 -13.03 43.78 -1.67
C ILE A 58 -12.14 42.81 -2.47
N VAL A 59 -11.26 43.32 -3.32
CA VAL A 59 -10.30 42.51 -4.09
C VAL A 59 -9.42 41.69 -3.14
N THR A 60 -8.93 42.31 -2.08
CA THR A 60 -8.09 41.65 -1.07
C THR A 60 -8.84 40.53 -0.35
N ILE A 61 -10.10 40.77 0.06
CA ILE A 61 -10.94 39.75 0.69
C ILE A 61 -11.21 38.58 -0.26
N VAL A 62 -11.56 38.86 -1.52
CA VAL A 62 -11.80 37.81 -2.53
C VAL A 62 -10.53 37.00 -2.78
N TYR A 63 -9.38 37.67 -2.89
CA TYR A 63 -8.09 37.03 -3.03
C TYR A 63 -7.83 36.07 -1.85
N VAL A 64 -7.96 36.54 -0.61
CA VAL A 64 -7.77 35.68 0.59
C VAL A 64 -8.71 34.48 0.59
N ILE A 65 -9.99 34.66 0.22
CA ILE A 65 -10.97 33.56 0.15
C ILE A 65 -10.58 32.53 -0.91
N LEU A 66 -10.16 32.96 -2.10
CA LEU A 66 -9.73 32.07 -3.18
C LEU A 66 -8.47 31.30 -2.78
N THR A 67 -7.48 31.97 -2.20
CA THR A 67 -6.25 31.32 -1.72
C THR A 67 -6.56 30.31 -0.61
N PHE A 68 -7.49 30.64 0.30
CA PHE A 68 -7.92 29.71 1.35
C PHE A 68 -8.66 28.49 0.78
N ARG A 69 -9.54 28.69 -0.21
CA ARG A 69 -10.21 27.57 -0.92
C ARG A 69 -9.18 26.67 -1.61
N LEU A 70 -8.23 27.24 -2.33
CA LEU A 70 -7.18 26.50 -3.01
C LEU A 70 -6.32 25.67 -2.02
N VAL A 71 -5.96 26.26 -0.87
CA VAL A 71 -5.24 25.53 0.19
C VAL A 71 -6.09 24.40 0.79
N ASN A 72 -7.39 24.61 0.94
CA ASN A 72 -8.28 23.56 1.46
C ASN A 72 -8.45 22.41 0.46
N GLU A 73 -8.65 22.73 -0.83
CA GLU A 73 -8.75 21.74 -1.91
C GLU A 73 -7.47 20.91 -2.05
N THR A 74 -6.29 21.55 -2.00
CA THR A 74 -5.01 20.83 -2.04
C THR A 74 -4.78 19.95 -0.81
N ARG A 75 -5.20 20.40 0.39
CA ARG A 75 -5.16 19.56 1.60
C ARG A 75 -6.12 18.37 1.51
N GLN A 76 -7.31 18.56 0.93
CA GLN A 76 -8.25 17.46 0.72
C GLN A 76 -7.74 16.47 -0.33
N ALA A 77 -7.17 16.96 -1.44
CA ALA A 77 -6.57 16.13 -2.48
C ALA A 77 -5.43 15.25 -1.92
N ARG A 78 -4.50 15.84 -1.15
CA ARG A 78 -3.42 15.08 -0.48
C ARG A 78 -3.96 14.04 0.50
N LYS A 79 -5.00 14.38 1.27
CA LYS A 79 -5.65 13.40 2.17
C LYS A 79 -6.29 12.25 1.39
N GLN A 80 -6.92 12.52 0.25
CA GLN A 80 -7.54 11.50 -0.57
C GLN A 80 -6.50 10.62 -1.27
N GLU A 81 -5.39 11.20 -1.74
CA GLU A 81 -4.28 10.48 -2.33
C GLU A 81 -3.62 9.55 -1.31
N ASN A 82 -3.28 10.05 -0.12
CA ASN A 82 -2.73 9.23 0.96
C ASN A 82 -3.68 8.08 1.35
N ARG A 83 -4.99 8.32 1.39
CA ARG A 83 -5.98 7.25 1.65
C ARG A 83 -5.97 6.20 0.55
N ARG A 84 -5.92 6.60 -0.72
CA ARG A 84 -5.85 5.65 -1.85
C ARG A 84 -4.56 4.83 -1.83
N GLU A 85 -3.45 5.42 -1.41
CA GLU A 85 -2.18 4.71 -1.26
C GLU A 85 -2.24 3.69 -0.13
N LEU A 86 -2.78 4.07 1.03
CA LEU A 86 -3.01 3.14 2.15
C LEU A 86 -3.93 1.99 1.74
N ASP A 87 -5.06 2.28 1.09
CA ASP A 87 -5.99 1.25 0.60
C ASP A 87 -5.31 0.28 -0.39
N ARG A 88 -4.44 0.79 -1.26
CA ARG A 88 -3.68 -0.04 -2.21
C ARG A 88 -2.67 -0.93 -1.50
N GLN A 89 -1.97 -0.40 -0.50
CA GLN A 89 -1.03 -1.16 0.31
C GLN A 89 -1.76 -2.27 1.08
N GLU A 90 -2.88 -1.94 1.73
CA GLU A 90 -3.67 -2.90 2.48
C GLU A 90 -4.20 -4.03 1.60
N ARG A 91 -4.71 -3.73 0.40
CA ARG A 91 -5.15 -4.75 -0.56
C ARG A 91 -4.01 -5.66 -1.01
N ARG A 92 -2.83 -5.09 -1.27
CA ARG A 92 -1.64 -5.87 -1.66
C ARG A 92 -1.19 -6.79 -0.54
N LEU A 93 -1.21 -6.31 0.70
CA LEU A 93 -0.82 -7.07 1.87
C LEU A 93 -1.83 -8.19 2.16
N ASN A 94 -3.14 -7.91 2.06
CA ASN A 94 -4.17 -8.92 2.21
C ASN A 94 -4.13 -9.99 1.11
N SER A 95 -3.80 -9.61 -0.13
CA SER A 95 -3.56 -10.56 -1.21
C SER A 95 -2.37 -11.47 -0.91
N LEU A 96 -1.27 -10.91 -0.39
CA LEU A 96 -0.08 -11.68 0.00
C LEU A 96 -0.40 -12.66 1.13
N LYS A 97 -1.08 -12.20 2.19
CA LYS A 97 -1.53 -13.05 3.31
C LYS A 97 -2.34 -14.25 2.83
N LYS A 98 -3.32 -14.02 1.95
CA LYS A 98 -4.16 -15.09 1.39
C LYS A 98 -3.34 -16.09 0.58
N ALA A 99 -2.44 -15.60 -0.27
CA ALA A 99 -1.58 -16.44 -1.09
C ALA A 99 -0.66 -17.33 -0.22
N LEU A 100 -0.02 -16.74 0.80
CA LEU A 100 0.82 -17.47 1.76
C LEU A 100 0.00 -18.49 2.56
N LEU A 101 -1.21 -18.12 2.98
CA LEU A 101 -2.09 -19.01 3.71
C LEU A 101 -2.44 -20.26 2.89
N THR A 102 -2.76 -20.10 1.61
CA THR A 102 -3.02 -21.23 0.70
C THR A 102 -1.80 -22.14 0.58
N GLU A 103 -0.59 -21.58 0.44
CA GLU A 103 0.64 -22.37 0.34
C GLU A 103 0.94 -23.13 1.64
N VAL A 104 0.72 -22.49 2.80
CA VAL A 104 0.83 -23.13 4.11
C VAL A 104 -0.16 -24.29 4.26
N GLU A 105 -1.43 -24.10 3.89
CA GLU A 105 -2.45 -25.14 3.97
C GLU A 105 -2.11 -26.33 3.06
N GLN A 106 -1.67 -26.08 1.82
CA GLN A 106 -1.22 -27.12 0.90
C GLN A 106 -0.03 -27.92 1.44
N ASN A 107 0.94 -27.25 2.09
CA ASN A 107 2.09 -27.93 2.68
C ASN A 107 1.70 -28.78 3.89
N ILE A 108 0.77 -28.32 4.73
CA ILE A 108 0.25 -29.12 5.85
C ILE A 108 -0.42 -30.39 5.32
N GLU A 109 -1.27 -30.28 4.30
CA GLU A 109 -1.94 -31.43 3.67
C GLU A 109 -0.94 -32.43 3.09
N LYS A 110 0.14 -31.93 2.47
CA LYS A 110 1.22 -32.78 1.97
C LYS A 110 1.98 -33.50 3.07
N ILE A 111 2.31 -32.81 4.17
CA ILE A 111 2.95 -33.47 5.33
C ILE A 111 2.02 -34.56 5.90
N ASP A 112 0.72 -34.31 5.95
CA ASP A 112 -0.25 -35.28 6.43
C ASP A 112 -0.37 -36.49 5.50
N ALA A 113 -0.36 -36.27 4.18
CA ALA A 113 -0.30 -37.35 3.21
C ALA A 113 0.96 -38.21 3.43
N LEU A 114 2.14 -37.58 3.55
CA LEU A 114 3.41 -38.29 3.77
C LEU A 114 3.42 -39.12 5.07
N ASN A 115 2.80 -38.62 6.15
CA ASN A 115 2.68 -39.34 7.42
C ASN A 115 1.71 -40.52 7.34
N LEU A 116 0.64 -40.43 6.55
CA LEU A 116 -0.41 -41.46 6.47
C LEU A 116 0.00 -42.65 5.60
N THR A 117 0.62 -42.39 4.46
CA THR A 117 0.92 -43.43 3.48
C THR A 117 2.26 -44.13 3.72
N ASN A 118 3.05 -43.71 4.73
CA ASN A 118 4.42 -44.17 4.96
C ASN A 118 5.21 -44.19 3.64
N THR A 119 4.90 -43.22 2.78
CA THR A 119 5.23 -43.24 1.36
C THR A 119 6.67 -42.90 1.19
N ASN A 120 7.38 -43.76 0.46
CA ASN A 120 8.67 -43.46 -0.11
C ASN A 120 8.57 -42.20 -0.97
N VAL A 121 9.23 -41.12 -0.56
CA VAL A 121 9.36 -39.90 -1.36
C VAL A 121 10.40 -40.17 -2.44
N GLU A 122 10.04 -39.98 -3.70
CA GLU A 122 10.99 -40.11 -4.82
C GLU A 122 12.03 -38.99 -4.78
N PHE A 123 13.29 -39.37 -4.94
CA PHE A 123 14.46 -38.47 -4.93
C PHE A 123 14.37 -37.43 -6.03
N GLY A 124 14.82 -36.20 -5.73
CA GLY A 124 14.81 -35.10 -6.70
C GLY A 124 13.42 -34.53 -7.00
N GLY A 125 12.37 -35.03 -6.32
CA GLY A 125 11.02 -34.51 -6.45
C GLY A 125 10.84 -33.18 -5.72
N ASN A 126 10.08 -32.26 -6.33
CA ASN A 126 9.60 -31.06 -5.66
C ASN A 126 8.34 -31.41 -4.84
N VAL A 127 8.53 -31.69 -3.57
CA VAL A 127 7.47 -32.20 -2.68
C VAL A 127 6.70 -31.04 -2.10
N PHE A 128 7.35 -29.99 -1.61
CA PHE A 128 6.67 -28.88 -0.93
C PHE A 128 6.54 -27.63 -1.80
N HIS A 129 5.47 -26.88 -1.58
CA HIS A 129 5.25 -25.59 -2.23
C HIS A 129 5.98 -24.49 -1.46
N SER A 130 6.83 -23.72 -2.13
CA SER A 130 7.52 -22.56 -1.54
C SER A 130 7.58 -21.36 -2.49
N GLU A 131 6.85 -21.41 -3.60
CA GLU A 131 7.02 -20.46 -4.70
C GLU A 131 6.48 -19.08 -4.33
N ILE A 132 5.32 -19.00 -3.69
CA ILE A 132 4.73 -17.73 -3.27
C ILE A 132 5.60 -17.09 -2.20
N TYR A 133 6.10 -17.87 -1.24
CA TYR A 133 7.05 -17.39 -0.24
C TYR A 133 8.32 -16.85 -0.90
N ARG A 134 8.94 -17.60 -1.83
CA ARG A 134 10.20 -17.21 -2.48
C ARG A 134 10.04 -15.98 -3.38
N GLN A 135 8.95 -15.89 -4.13
CA GLN A 135 8.66 -14.75 -4.99
C GLN A 135 8.35 -13.45 -4.22
N ASN A 136 7.98 -13.55 -2.94
CA ASN A 136 7.60 -12.42 -2.11
C ASN A 136 8.46 -12.29 -0.84
N ALA A 137 9.66 -12.88 -0.83
CA ALA A 137 10.53 -12.92 0.35
C ALA A 137 10.90 -11.51 0.87
N ASP A 138 11.10 -10.57 -0.05
CA ASP A 138 11.33 -9.14 0.22
C ASP A 138 10.12 -8.47 0.89
N ARG A 139 8.91 -8.93 0.58
CA ARG A 139 7.65 -8.37 1.06
C ARG A 139 7.12 -9.03 2.33
N ILE A 140 7.73 -10.12 2.80
CA ILE A 140 7.39 -10.71 4.10
C ILE A 140 7.64 -9.71 5.24
N GLY A 141 8.60 -8.80 5.07
CA GLY A 141 8.84 -7.70 6.01
C GLY A 141 7.72 -6.63 6.07
N GLU A 142 6.79 -6.63 5.11
CA GLU A 142 5.59 -5.78 5.14
C GLU A 142 4.52 -6.32 6.11
N LEU A 143 4.62 -7.61 6.51
CA LEU A 143 3.72 -8.20 7.50
C LEU A 143 4.05 -7.70 8.91
N ASP A 144 3.10 -7.88 9.83
CA ASP A 144 3.37 -7.68 11.25
C ASP A 144 4.63 -8.49 11.66
N PRO A 145 5.56 -7.91 12.45
CA PRO A 145 6.82 -8.57 12.79
C PRO A 145 6.64 -9.98 13.37
N SER A 146 5.57 -10.22 14.14
CA SER A 146 5.28 -11.55 14.69
C SER A 146 4.87 -12.53 13.59
N THR A 147 4.00 -12.13 12.67
CA THR A 147 3.56 -12.96 11.54
C THR A 147 4.72 -13.23 10.59
N GLY A 148 5.49 -12.22 10.23
CA GLY A 148 6.62 -12.35 9.30
C GLY A 148 7.69 -13.33 9.82
N LYS A 149 7.99 -13.28 11.13
CA LYS A 149 8.92 -14.22 11.78
C LYS A 149 8.42 -15.66 11.68
N VAL A 150 7.18 -15.94 12.10
CA VAL A 150 6.65 -17.31 12.12
C VAL A 150 6.53 -17.89 10.71
N VAL A 151 6.11 -17.08 9.73
CA VAL A 151 6.07 -17.47 8.31
C VAL A 151 7.48 -17.81 7.82
N THR A 152 8.46 -16.96 8.09
CA THR A 152 9.85 -17.19 7.68
C THR A 152 10.42 -18.45 8.30
N GLU A 153 10.20 -18.68 9.60
CA GLU A 153 10.66 -19.89 10.30
C GLU A 153 10.03 -21.15 9.68
N ALA A 154 8.72 -21.14 9.42
CA ALA A 154 8.02 -22.27 8.83
C ALA A 154 8.52 -22.59 7.41
N PHE A 155 8.66 -21.57 6.54
CA PHE A 155 9.13 -21.79 5.18
C PHE A 155 10.61 -22.11 5.10
N THR A 156 11.45 -21.61 6.02
CA THR A 156 12.86 -22.01 6.12
C THR A 156 12.97 -23.51 6.39
N GLU A 157 12.19 -24.02 7.35
CA GLU A 157 12.14 -25.45 7.66
C GLU A 157 11.70 -26.27 6.44
N ILE A 158 10.66 -25.83 5.74
CA ILE A 158 10.15 -26.54 4.55
C ILE A 158 11.17 -26.55 3.41
N VAL A 159 11.84 -25.43 3.16
CA VAL A 159 12.90 -25.34 2.13
C VAL A 159 14.08 -26.22 2.51
N GLU A 160 14.43 -26.31 3.80
CA GLU A 160 15.51 -27.18 4.25
C GLU A 160 15.16 -28.65 4.04
N ILE A 161 13.95 -29.08 4.42
CA ILE A 161 13.47 -30.45 4.19
C ILE A 161 13.43 -30.74 2.68
N GLN A 162 12.91 -29.81 1.86
CA GLN A 162 12.91 -29.93 0.40
C GLN A 162 14.33 -30.11 -0.16
N ARG A 163 15.31 -29.36 0.35
CA ARG A 163 16.71 -29.51 -0.06
C ARG A 163 17.30 -30.86 0.34
N LEU A 164 16.90 -31.41 1.48
CA LEU A 164 17.31 -32.75 1.92
C LEU A 164 16.72 -33.83 1.01
N ILE A 165 15.44 -33.68 0.61
CA ILE A 165 14.76 -34.52 -0.39
C ILE A 165 15.50 -34.49 -1.74
N GLU A 166 15.83 -33.29 -2.22
CA GLU A 166 16.52 -33.11 -3.50
C GLU A 166 17.90 -33.74 -3.52
N LYS A 167 18.64 -33.63 -2.40
CA LYS A 167 19.99 -34.17 -2.27
C LYS A 167 20.02 -35.67 -1.99
N GLY A 168 18.89 -36.27 -1.63
CA GLY A 168 18.83 -37.66 -1.26
C GLY A 168 19.59 -38.00 0.01
N ILE A 169 19.72 -37.03 0.92
CA ILE A 169 20.39 -37.26 2.19
C ILE A 169 19.37 -37.93 3.11
N GLU A 170 19.55 -39.23 3.34
CA GLU A 170 18.85 -39.98 4.37
C GLU A 170 19.04 -39.30 5.73
N ILE A 171 17.94 -38.94 6.39
CA ILE A 171 17.97 -38.55 7.80
C ILE A 171 17.81 -39.85 8.58
N GLU A 172 18.95 -40.53 8.86
CA GLU A 172 19.10 -41.78 9.62
C GLU A 172 17.78 -42.43 10.08
N ASP A 173 17.23 -43.29 9.23
CA ASP A 173 16.29 -44.33 9.65
C ASP A 173 16.93 -45.67 9.27
N ASP A 174 17.43 -46.40 10.28
CA ASP A 174 18.20 -47.66 10.16
C ASP A 174 17.43 -48.83 9.50
N ARG A 175 16.35 -48.57 8.76
CA ARG A 175 15.36 -49.57 8.32
C ARG A 175 15.11 -49.64 6.82
N HIS A 176 15.69 -48.76 6.01
CA HIS A 176 15.36 -48.71 4.58
C HIS A 176 16.59 -48.97 3.69
N GLY A 177 16.40 -49.78 2.65
CA GLY A 177 17.47 -50.17 1.72
C GLY A 177 17.96 -49.02 0.84
N ILE A 178 19.10 -49.23 0.19
CA ILE A 178 19.80 -48.25 -0.67
C ILE A 178 18.82 -47.62 -1.67
N GLY A 179 18.66 -46.28 -1.59
CA GLY A 179 17.81 -45.51 -2.51
C GLY A 179 16.44 -45.11 -1.97
N TYR A 180 16.30 -44.98 -0.65
CA TYR A 180 15.12 -44.44 0.04
C TYR A 180 15.56 -43.42 1.09
N THR A 181 14.87 -42.29 1.26
CA THR A 181 15.11 -41.42 2.42
C THR A 181 14.00 -41.64 3.44
N GLY A 182 14.30 -42.31 4.55
CA GLY A 182 13.47 -42.18 5.74
C GLY A 182 13.60 -40.74 6.26
N TYR A 183 12.49 -40.00 6.34
CA TYR A 183 12.49 -38.73 7.07
C TYR A 183 12.20 -39.04 8.53
N SER A 184 12.98 -38.45 9.43
CA SER A 184 12.61 -38.50 10.84
C SER A 184 11.20 -37.92 10.98
N SER A 185 10.25 -38.75 11.43
CA SER A 185 8.88 -38.35 11.77
C SER A 185 8.87 -37.09 12.67
N SER A 186 9.94 -36.87 13.44
CA SER A 186 10.12 -35.68 14.27
C SER A 186 10.27 -34.37 13.48
N ALA A 187 11.05 -34.36 12.38
CA ALA A 187 11.28 -33.17 11.55
C ALA A 187 10.01 -32.75 10.81
N LEU A 188 9.29 -33.72 10.23
CA LEU A 188 7.99 -33.46 9.59
C LEU A 188 6.93 -32.98 10.60
N LYS A 189 6.93 -33.54 11.82
CA LYS A 189 6.06 -33.07 12.91
C LYS A 189 6.41 -31.64 13.33
N ASP A 190 7.69 -31.29 13.42
CA ASP A 190 8.12 -29.95 13.77
C ASP A 190 7.77 -28.93 12.67
N ALA A 191 8.02 -29.29 11.41
CA ALA A 191 7.63 -28.49 10.25
C ALA A 191 6.11 -28.25 10.21
N LYS A 192 5.31 -29.31 10.44
CA LYS A 192 3.84 -29.17 10.56
C LYS A 192 3.45 -28.22 11.69
N ARG A 193 4.06 -28.36 12.87
CA ARG A 193 3.81 -27.48 14.02
C ARG A 193 4.10 -26.01 13.69
N LYS A 194 5.22 -25.74 13.02
CA LYS A 194 5.60 -24.39 12.57
C LYS A 194 4.63 -23.85 11.52
N LEU A 195 4.21 -24.67 10.56
CA LEU A 195 3.20 -24.30 9.55
C LEU A 195 1.83 -24.00 10.17
N GLU A 196 1.37 -24.80 11.12
CA GLU A 196 0.11 -24.54 11.85
C GLU A 196 0.18 -23.25 12.67
N SER A 197 1.34 -22.94 13.25
CA SER A 197 1.56 -21.64 13.90
C SER A 197 1.47 -20.49 12.88
N ALA A 198 2.15 -20.61 11.73
CA ALA A 198 2.09 -19.61 10.66
C ALA A 198 0.65 -19.40 10.15
N LYS A 199 -0.11 -20.48 9.96
CA LYS A 199 -1.53 -20.46 9.59
C LYS A 199 -2.38 -19.68 10.59
N SER A 200 -2.20 -19.94 11.88
CA SER A 200 -2.91 -19.22 12.95
C SER A 200 -2.66 -17.71 12.88
N HIS A 201 -1.40 -17.29 12.78
CA HIS A 201 -1.02 -15.88 12.69
C HIS A 201 -1.51 -15.21 11.40
N LEU A 202 -1.53 -15.93 10.28
CA LEU A 202 -2.05 -15.42 9.01
C LEU A 202 -3.58 -15.24 9.04
N LYS A 203 -4.32 -16.12 9.74
CA LYS A 203 -5.79 -16.03 9.90
C LYS A 203 -6.22 -14.95 10.90
N GLN A 204 -5.57 -14.85 12.05
CA GLN A 204 -5.91 -13.83 13.08
C GLN A 204 -5.81 -12.39 12.56
N ASN A 205 -4.93 -12.17 11.58
CA ASN A 205 -4.70 -10.85 11.00
C ASN A 205 -5.39 -10.68 9.62
N SER A 206 -6.31 -11.55 9.23
CA SER A 206 -7.08 -11.44 7.97
C SER A 206 -8.56 -11.07 8.14
N ASP A 207 -9.07 -11.06 9.38
CA ASP A 207 -10.41 -10.64 9.77
C ASP A 207 -10.40 -9.23 10.37
#